data_AF-A0A9W5VHR4-F1
#
_entry.id   AF-A0A9W5VHR4-F1
#
_cell.length_a   1.000
_cell.length_b   1.000
_cell.length_c   1.000
_cell.angle_alpha   90.00
_cell.angle_beta   90.00
_cell.angle_gamma   90.00
#
_symmetry.space_group_name_H-M   'P 1'
#
loop_
_entity.id
_entity.type
_entity.pdbx_description
1 polymer ?
#
loop_
_entity_poly.entity_id
_entity_poly.type
_entity_poly.pdbx_seq_one_letter_code
_entity_poly.pdbx_strand_id
1 'polypeptide(L)' 'ENEEKTTNVMYQVDIWSMAPIKTQLKSAVQAAMKKLSFQRLSTYPDYEMDTKIYRYGFRFVTEIIN' A
#
# COMPACT_ATOMS: atom_id res chain seq x y z
N GLU A 1 35.82 -2.85 -8.97
CA GLU A 1 34.56 -3.59 -8.76
C GLU A 1 33.45 -2.56 -8.55
N ASN A 2 32.51 -2.46 -9.48
CA ASN A 2 31.27 -1.69 -9.30
C ASN A 2 30.16 -2.74 -9.15
N GLU A 3 29.88 -3.15 -7.92
CA GLU A 3 28.71 -3.99 -7.64
C GLU A 3 27.47 -3.09 -7.62
N GLU A 4 26.60 -3.24 -8.60
CA GLU A 4 25.25 -2.68 -8.55
C GLU A 4 24.52 -3.27 -7.33
N LYS A 5 24.04 -2.41 -6.43
CA LYS A 5 23.32 -2.86 -5.23
C LYS A 5 21.84 -2.59 -5.39
N THR A 6 21.07 -3.67 -5.50
CA THR A 6 19.60 -3.60 -5.46
C THR A 6 19.12 -3.54 -4.02
N THR A 7 18.40 -2.47 -3.67
CA THR A 7 17.76 -2.31 -2.36
C THR A 7 16.25 -2.43 -2.50
N ASN A 8 15.64 -3.33 -1.72
CA ASN A 8 14.19 -3.45 -1.60
C ASN A 8 13.65 -2.41 -0.61
N VAL A 9 12.75 -1.55 -1.06
CA VAL A 9 12.10 -0.54 -0.22
C VAL A 9 10.61 -0.84 -0.10
N MET A 10 10.11 -0.86 1.14
CA MET A 10 8.71 -1.13 1.45
C MET A 10 7.96 0.17 1.75
N TYR A 11 6.75 0.28 1.21
CA TYR A 11 5.86 1.42 1.40
C TYR A 11 4.49 0.95 1.89
N GLN A 12 3.89 1.72 2.80
CA GLN A 12 2.52 1.48 3.25
C GLN A 12 1.62 2.66 2.85
N VAL A 13 0.45 2.34 2.31
CA VAL A 13 -0.61 3.30 2.00
C VAL A 13 -1.86 2.90 2.79
N ASP A 14 -2.28 3.73 3.72
CA ASP A 14 -3.47 3.52 4.55
C ASP A 14 -4.64 4.37 4.05
N ILE A 15 -5.83 3.76 3.97
CA ILE A 15 -7.10 4.46 3.80
C ILE A 15 -7.84 4.45 5.13
N TRP A 16 -8.24 5.62 5.62
CA TRP A 16 -9.10 5.78 6.79
C TRP A 16 -10.44 6.42 6.39
N SER A 17 -11.53 5.93 6.97
CA SER A 17 -12.86 6.43 6.67
C SER A 17 -13.83 6.19 7.82
N MET A 18 -14.71 7.15 8.08
CA MET A 18 -15.84 6.99 9.01
C MET A 18 -16.99 6.13 8.43
N ALA A 19 -16.93 5.80 7.14
CA ALA A 19 -17.87 4.91 6.46
C ALA A 19 -17.14 3.72 5.84
N PRO A 20 -17.83 2.58 5.58
CA PRO A 20 -17.21 1.43 4.94
C PRO A 20 -16.44 1.79 3.66
N ILE A 21 -15.17 1.38 3.58
CA ILE A 21 -14.30 1.75 2.47
C ILE A 21 -14.74 1.04 1.19
N LYS A 22 -15.19 1.85 0.21
CA LYS A 22 -15.65 1.39 -1.11
C LYS A 22 -14.53 0.71 -1.89
N THR A 23 -14.89 -0.36 -2.60
CA THR A 23 -13.96 -1.12 -3.47
C THR A 23 -13.28 -0.24 -4.50
N GLN A 24 -13.98 0.73 -5.09
CA GLN A 24 -13.42 1.65 -6.08
C GLN A 24 -12.19 2.41 -5.58
N LEU A 25 -12.18 2.81 -4.30
CA LEU A 25 -11.05 3.53 -3.72
C LEU A 25 -9.84 2.62 -3.51
N LYS A 26 -10.09 1.38 -3.05
CA LYS A 26 -9.07 0.32 -2.94
C LYS A 26 -8.44 0.03 -4.31
N SER A 27 -9.27 -0.10 -5.35
CA SER A 27 -8.83 -0.32 -6.72
C SER A 27 -8.02 0.86 -7.27
N ALA A 28 -8.41 2.10 -6.95
CA ALA A 28 -7.69 3.29 -7.39
C ALA A 28 -6.26 3.35 -6.80
N VAL A 29 -6.11 3.07 -5.50
CA VAL A 29 -4.78 2.99 -4.86
C VAL A 29 -3.93 1.91 -5.51
N GLN A 30 -4.47 0.70 -5.68
CA GLN A 30 -3.73 -0.40 -6.30
C GLN A 30 -3.33 -0.07 -7.75
N ALA A 31 -4.22 0.55 -8.53
CA ALA A 31 -3.94 0.94 -9.92
C ALA A 31 -2.84 2.02 -10.00
N ALA A 32 -2.91 3.03 -9.12
CA ALA A 32 -1.90 4.10 -9.06
C ALA A 32 -0.52 3.55 -8.71
N MET A 33 -0.42 2.70 -7.68
CA MET A 33 0.84 2.10 -7.26
C MET A 33 1.41 1.16 -8.34
N LYS A 34 0.56 0.35 -8.98
CA LYS A 34 0.96 -0.50 -10.11
C LYS A 34 1.51 0.31 -11.29
N LYS A 35 0.90 1.47 -11.59
CA LYS A 35 1.38 2.38 -12.66
C LYS A 35 2.79 2.92 -12.37
N LEU A 36 3.17 3.00 -11.10
CA LEU A 36 4.50 3.41 -10.64
C LEU A 36 5.44 2.20 -10.45
N SER A 37 5.10 1.03 -10.98
CA SER A 37 5.89 -0.21 -10.88
C SER A 37 6.07 -0.75 -9.45
N PHE A 38 5.24 -0.31 -8.50
CA PHE A 38 5.21 -0.91 -7.17
C PHE A 38 4.48 -2.24 -7.21
N GLN A 39 5.04 -3.24 -6.54
CA GLN A 39 4.43 -4.56 -6.40
C GLN A 39 3.67 -4.63 -5.06
N ARG A 40 2.42 -5.08 -5.09
CA ARG A 40 1.62 -5.25 -3.86
C ARG A 40 2.07 -6.51 -3.13
N LEU A 41 2.46 -6.34 -1.87
CA LEU A 41 2.89 -7.43 -0.99
C LEU A 41 1.72 -7.99 -0.18
N SER A 42 0.96 -7.12 0.50
CA SER A 42 -0.16 -7.54 1.35
C SER A 42 -1.17 -6.43 1.59
N THR A 43 -2.30 -6.79 2.21
CA THR A 43 -3.34 -5.86 2.62
C THR A 43 -3.82 -6.17 4.03
N TYR A 44 -4.20 -5.15 4.79
CA TYR A 44 -4.68 -5.27 6.16
C TYR A 44 -5.99 -4.47 6.35
N PRO A 45 -7.16 -5.11 6.22
CA PRO A 45 -8.44 -4.51 6.58
C PRO A 45 -8.60 -4.50 8.10
N ASP A 46 -9.07 -3.39 8.65
CA ASP A 46 -9.31 -3.24 10.08
C ASP A 46 -10.51 -2.31 10.35
N TYR A 47 -11.14 -2.49 11.50
CA TYR A 47 -12.21 -1.62 11.99
C TYR A 47 -12.00 -1.33 13.47
N GLU A 48 -11.68 -0.08 13.77
CA GLU A 48 -11.41 0.37 15.11
C GLU A 48 -12.74 0.56 15.86
N MET A 49 -13.00 -0.30 16.85
CA MET A 49 -14.29 -0.31 17.57
C MET A 49 -14.53 0.96 18.39
N ASP A 50 -13.48 1.60 18.92
CA ASP A 50 -13.61 2.78 19.78
C ASP A 50 -13.88 4.05 18.96
N THR A 51 -13.16 4.21 17.85
CA THR A 51 -13.23 5.39 16.98
C THR A 51 -14.27 5.24 15.86
N LYS A 52 -14.76 4.01 15.62
CA LYS A 52 -15.64 3.65 14.50
C LYS A 52 -15.01 3.93 13.13
N ILE A 53 -13.69 3.88 13.05
CA ILE A 53 -12.94 4.13 11.80
C ILE A 53 -12.70 2.81 11.08
N TYR A 54 -13.06 2.77 9.80
CA TYR A 54 -12.61 1.74 8.88
C TYR A 54 -11.21 2.08 8.39
N ARG A 55 -10.30 1.12 8.50
CA ARG A 55 -8.95 1.20 7.96
C ARG A 55 -8.72 0.12 6.91
N TYR A 56 -7.99 0.48 5.86
CA TYR A 56 -7.48 -0.49 4.90
C TYR A 56 -6.05 -0.13 4.52
N GLY A 57 -5.09 -0.91 5.02
CA GLY A 57 -3.67 -0.75 4.72
C GLY A 57 -3.25 -1.59 3.51
N PHE A 58 -2.51 -1.00 2.59
CA PHE A 58 -1.79 -1.69 1.53
C PHE A 58 -0.29 -1.62 1.80
N ARG A 59 0.41 -2.74 1.60
CA ARG A 59 1.88 -2.77 1.59
C ARG A 59 2.37 -3.04 0.19
N PHE A 60 3.35 -2.26 -0.23
CA PHE A 60 4.00 -2.34 -1.53
C PHE A 60 5.51 -2.44 -1.37
N VAL A 61 6.17 -3.04 -2.35
CA VAL A 61 7.62 -3.08 -2.47
C VAL A 61 8.04 -2.55 -3.84
N THR A 62 9.21 -1.91 -3.89
CA THR A 62 9.90 -1.54 -5.11
C THR A 62 11.40 -1.76 -4.92
N GLU A 63 12.10 -1.93 -6.03
CA GLU A 63 13.55 -2.12 -6.07
C GLU A 63 14.21 -0.82 -6.53
N ILE A 64 15.23 -0.39 -5.80
CA ILE A 64 16.09 0.73 -6.18
C ILE A 64 17.47 0.16 -6.50
N ILE A 65 17.94 0.42 -7.72
CA ILE A 65 19.29 0.05 -8.15
C ILE A 65 20.19 1.26 -7.89
N ASN A 66 21.24 1.06 -7.08
CA ASN A 66 22.25 2.06 -6.75
C ASN A 66 23.61 1.71 -7.37
#